data_AF-A0A6B3NV31-F1
#
_entry.id   AF-A0A6B3NV31-F1
#
_cell.length_a   1.000
_cell.length_b   1.000
_cell.length_c   1.000
_cell.angle_alpha   90.00
_cell.angle_beta   90.00
_cell.angle_gamma   90.00
#
_symmetry.space_group_name_H-M   'P 1'
#
loop_
_entity.id
_entity.type
_entity.pdbx_description
1 polymer ?
#
loop_
_entity_poly.entity_id
_entity_poly.type
_entity_poly.pdbx_seq_one_letter_code
_entity_poly.pdbx_strand_id
1 'polypeptide(L)'
;MWIIIRLCVAGLLYLQLLPVQAQSGAQVAQQLNARFASTSTTCVGGLAPFNCSGVLARPLSDAHPSPFWKHDATAVAQGYERFTLLRKHTAPATLPGKSGYVLLDRLSAVGRGTPYQGFTDPAGDISEVRVSNWNELIPADVAVQALYYESGAPSDLARAQRHQLAYHQATGRWLPIMRLNLAGPHGKVFGFVQQEQLDNGFRVAERLNRRYVDTPPACRDGRAAFYCRGVLIRAVQGSTAFRAWNPSANSVSRNGVSFSYVRADVGTVRLAGTEGLIFREAGAPVQHPLTLRCAYPANAGTSSIAGSCRASCESQGIITVAAWQRAHGSSPGGSCAFTPSVEQFQLNIDVRANKGAWNEIIIAAWPQNIGQQMALEAAFYISGSGGLNGARLIQRDYYLQTGKVLPVVRVDLSAINGLIAAFDPQDQNL
;
A
#
# COMPACT_ATOMS: atom_id res chain seq x y z
N MET A 1 -34.12 2.72 -60.54
CA MET A 1 -32.73 2.98 -60.11
C MET A 1 -32.76 4.03 -58.99
N TRP A 2 -33.35 3.88 -57.80
CA TRP A 2 -33.61 2.76 -56.88
C TRP A 2 -32.35 1.91 -56.66
N ILE A 3 -31.78 2.03 -55.47
CA ILE A 3 -30.47 1.53 -54.99
C ILE A 3 -29.33 2.53 -55.32
N ILE A 4 -29.07 3.47 -54.41
CA ILE A 4 -27.77 4.13 -54.05
C ILE A 4 -28.08 5.33 -53.09
N ILE A 5 -29.03 5.20 -52.17
CA ILE A 5 -29.22 6.17 -51.07
C ILE A 5 -29.63 5.40 -49.80
N ARG A 6 -28.77 4.47 -49.34
CA ARG A 6 -28.91 3.81 -48.02
C ARG A 6 -27.58 3.41 -47.37
N LEU A 7 -26.43 3.83 -47.91
CA LEU A 7 -25.12 3.39 -47.41
C LEU A 7 -24.24 4.51 -46.81
N CYS A 8 -24.76 5.74 -46.64
CA CYS A 8 -24.00 6.85 -46.03
C CYS A 8 -24.50 7.30 -44.65
N VAL A 9 -25.44 6.59 -44.02
CA VAL A 9 -25.96 6.95 -42.67
C VAL A 9 -25.64 5.88 -41.61
N ALA A 10 -25.07 4.73 -41.98
CA ALA A 10 -24.69 3.67 -41.03
C ALA A 10 -23.20 3.66 -40.66
N GLY A 11 -22.40 4.62 -41.14
CA GLY A 11 -20.92 4.60 -41.04
C GLY A 11 -20.29 5.66 -40.13
N LEU A 12 -21.07 6.42 -39.35
CA LEU A 12 -20.56 7.55 -38.55
C LEU A 12 -21.17 7.62 -37.14
N LEU A 13 -21.37 6.44 -36.54
CA LEU A 13 -21.71 6.30 -35.11
C LEU A 13 -20.87 5.18 -34.45
N TYR A 14 -19.62 5.02 -34.90
CA TYR A 14 -18.56 4.45 -34.05
C TYR A 14 -17.89 5.61 -33.31
N LEU A 15 -18.69 6.29 -32.46
CA LEU A 15 -18.10 7.12 -31.41
C LEU A 15 -17.33 6.15 -30.52
N GLN A 16 -16.02 6.32 -30.49
CA GLN A 16 -15.11 5.58 -29.65
C GLN A 16 -15.68 5.55 -28.23
N LEU A 17 -16.14 4.37 -27.80
CA LEU A 17 -16.29 4.04 -26.38
C LEU A 17 -14.88 4.04 -25.79
N LEU A 18 -14.31 5.23 -25.61
CA LEU A 18 -13.19 5.41 -24.71
C LEU A 18 -13.69 4.87 -23.36
N PRO A 19 -12.97 3.93 -22.73
CA PRO A 19 -13.35 3.49 -21.40
C PRO A 19 -13.45 4.74 -20.54
N VAL A 20 -14.61 4.97 -19.93
CA VAL A 20 -14.77 5.98 -18.88
C VAL A 20 -13.70 5.65 -17.85
N GLN A 21 -12.59 6.39 -17.88
CA GLN A 21 -11.52 6.13 -16.95
C GLN A 21 -12.06 6.40 -15.56
N ALA A 22 -11.99 5.39 -14.69
CA ALA A 22 -12.31 5.58 -13.29
C ALA A 22 -11.48 6.74 -12.74
N GLN A 23 -12.15 7.73 -12.12
CA GLN A 23 -11.48 8.91 -11.60
C GLN A 23 -10.40 8.48 -10.60
N SER A 24 -9.19 8.99 -10.76
CA SER A 24 -8.11 8.74 -9.81
C SER A 24 -8.42 9.41 -8.47
N GLY A 25 -7.89 8.88 -7.36
CA GLY A 25 -8.08 9.50 -6.05
C GLY A 25 -7.58 10.95 -5.98
N ALA A 26 -6.53 11.30 -6.75
CA ALA A 26 -6.05 12.67 -6.88
C ALA A 26 -7.08 13.59 -7.58
N GLN A 27 -7.75 13.10 -8.62
CA GLN A 27 -8.84 13.84 -9.28
C GLN A 27 -10.04 14.03 -8.34
N VAL A 28 -10.38 13.02 -7.54
CA VAL A 28 -11.44 13.13 -6.52
C VAL A 28 -11.08 14.19 -5.47
N ALA A 29 -9.85 14.20 -4.96
CA ALA A 29 -9.39 15.25 -4.03
C ALA A 29 -9.48 16.65 -4.66
N GLN A 30 -9.12 16.80 -5.94
CA GLN A 30 -9.25 18.07 -6.66
C GLN A 30 -10.71 18.53 -6.76
N GLN A 31 -11.63 17.62 -7.10
CA GLN A 31 -13.06 17.92 -7.19
C GLN A 31 -13.65 18.33 -5.83
N LEU A 32 -13.32 17.60 -4.76
CA LEU A 32 -13.77 17.94 -3.41
C LEU A 32 -13.26 19.31 -2.96
N ASN A 33 -11.99 19.62 -3.22
CA ASN A 33 -11.43 20.94 -2.91
C ASN A 33 -12.07 22.07 -3.75
N ALA A 34 -12.39 21.82 -5.02
CA ALA A 34 -13.10 22.79 -5.85
C ALA A 34 -14.53 23.06 -5.32
N ARG A 35 -15.25 22.00 -4.94
CA ARG A 35 -16.57 22.10 -4.31
C ARG A 35 -16.51 22.85 -2.97
N PHE A 36 -15.52 22.54 -2.13
CA PHE A 36 -15.29 23.21 -0.85
C PHE A 36 -15.01 24.71 -1.01
N ALA A 37 -14.21 25.09 -2.01
CA ALA A 37 -13.85 26.47 -2.30
C ALA A 37 -14.97 27.28 -2.96
N SER A 38 -15.99 26.62 -3.52
CA SER A 38 -17.11 27.28 -4.19
C SER A 38 -17.87 28.19 -3.22
N THR A 39 -18.03 29.46 -3.62
CA THR A 39 -18.82 30.45 -2.89
C THR A 39 -20.27 30.51 -3.36
N SER A 40 -20.65 29.71 -4.38
CA SER A 40 -22.02 29.72 -4.90
C SER A 40 -23.04 29.40 -3.81
N THR A 41 -24.00 30.31 -3.62
CA THR A 41 -25.10 30.23 -2.66
C THR A 41 -26.41 29.75 -3.30
N THR A 42 -26.42 29.50 -4.62
CA THR A 42 -27.60 28.99 -5.33
C THR A 42 -27.15 28.11 -6.50
N CYS A 43 -27.74 26.93 -6.63
CA CYS A 43 -27.48 26.01 -7.71
C CYS A 43 -28.44 26.23 -8.88
N VAL A 44 -28.12 25.65 -10.04
CA VAL A 44 -28.99 25.70 -11.23
C VAL A 44 -30.41 25.27 -10.87
N GLY A 45 -31.40 26.03 -11.33
CA GLY A 45 -32.81 25.79 -10.99
C GLY A 45 -33.24 26.31 -9.61
N GLY A 46 -32.46 27.19 -8.97
CA GLY A 46 -32.82 27.77 -7.66
C GLY A 46 -32.62 26.82 -6.48
N LEU A 47 -31.94 25.70 -6.70
CA LEU A 47 -31.71 24.68 -5.67
C LEU A 47 -30.72 25.19 -4.60
N ALA A 48 -30.88 24.69 -3.38
CA ALA A 48 -30.01 25.01 -2.25
C ALA A 48 -28.52 24.68 -2.52
N PRO A 49 -27.56 25.38 -1.89
CA PRO A 49 -26.13 25.24 -2.16
C PRO A 49 -25.61 23.80 -2.17
N PHE A 50 -26.07 22.96 -1.23
CA PHE A 50 -25.58 21.57 -1.08
C PHE A 50 -25.79 20.69 -2.32
N ASN A 51 -26.62 21.12 -3.27
CA ASN A 51 -26.88 20.39 -4.51
C ASN A 51 -25.71 20.45 -5.52
N CYS A 52 -24.84 21.47 -5.44
CA CYS A 52 -23.75 21.70 -6.39
C CYS A 52 -22.48 22.33 -5.77
N SER A 53 -22.58 22.88 -4.56
CA SER A 53 -21.57 23.68 -3.88
C SER A 53 -21.34 23.14 -2.47
N GLY A 54 -20.09 23.10 -2.03
CA GLY A 54 -19.72 22.45 -0.77
C GLY A 54 -19.67 20.92 -0.86
N VAL A 55 -19.17 20.32 0.22
CA VAL A 55 -19.00 18.87 0.37
C VAL A 55 -19.87 18.39 1.52
N LEU A 56 -20.78 17.45 1.25
CA LEU A 56 -21.56 16.78 2.29
C LEU A 56 -20.69 15.68 2.92
N ALA A 57 -20.30 15.87 4.17
CA ALA A 57 -19.53 14.92 4.95
C ALA A 57 -20.40 14.28 6.05
N ARG A 58 -20.32 12.95 6.18
CA ARG A 58 -20.89 12.21 7.31
C ARG A 58 -19.75 11.74 8.20
N PRO A 59 -19.51 12.41 9.35
CA PRO A 59 -18.63 11.89 10.38
C PRO A 59 -19.24 10.63 10.98
N LEU A 60 -18.42 9.59 11.15
CA LEU A 60 -18.81 8.35 11.81
C LEU A 60 -18.26 8.38 13.24
N SER A 61 -19.15 8.15 14.20
CA SER A 61 -18.75 7.89 15.59
C SER A 61 -18.17 6.48 15.72
N ASP A 62 -17.47 6.22 16.83
CA ASP A 62 -16.93 4.88 17.12
C ASP A 62 -18.04 3.84 17.33
N ALA A 63 -19.24 4.28 17.69
CA ALA A 63 -20.42 3.44 17.89
C ALA A 63 -21.26 3.24 16.61
N HIS A 64 -20.91 3.90 15.50
CA HIS A 64 -21.66 3.77 14.26
C HIS A 64 -21.65 2.31 13.78
N PRO A 65 -22.79 1.75 13.32
CA PRO A 65 -22.83 0.41 12.76
C PRO A 65 -21.81 0.22 11.63
N SER A 66 -21.14 -0.94 11.61
CA SER A 66 -20.31 -1.33 10.47
C SER A 66 -21.12 -2.25 9.54
N PRO A 67 -21.01 -2.09 8.21
CA PRO A 67 -20.23 -1.09 7.49
C PRO A 67 -20.88 0.31 7.43
N PHE A 68 -20.13 1.32 6.97
CA PHE A 68 -20.51 2.75 7.09
C PHE A 68 -21.83 3.17 6.45
N TRP A 69 -22.37 2.37 5.52
CA TRP A 69 -23.63 2.65 4.85
C TRP A 69 -24.86 2.07 5.57
N LYS A 70 -24.68 1.47 6.74
CA LYS A 70 -25.80 1.07 7.59
C LYS A 70 -26.32 2.25 8.39
N HIS A 71 -27.62 2.21 8.68
CA HIS A 71 -28.27 3.22 9.51
C HIS A 71 -28.15 2.88 11.00
N ASP A 72 -27.87 3.87 11.83
CA ASP A 72 -28.02 3.72 13.28
C ASP A 72 -29.49 3.81 13.71
N ALA A 73 -29.80 3.46 14.96
CA ALA A 73 -31.17 3.45 15.46
C ALA A 73 -31.85 4.84 15.40
N THR A 74 -31.07 5.93 15.50
CA THR A 74 -31.59 7.29 15.40
C THR A 74 -31.93 7.64 13.96
N ALA A 75 -31.06 7.31 13.01
CA ALA A 75 -31.33 7.51 11.58
C ALA A 75 -32.53 6.70 11.11
N VAL A 76 -32.71 5.46 11.58
CA VAL A 76 -33.89 4.64 11.30
C VAL A 76 -35.17 5.31 11.83
N ALA A 77 -35.16 5.77 13.08
CA ALA A 77 -36.32 6.43 13.68
C ALA A 77 -36.68 7.76 13.01
N GLN A 78 -35.69 8.50 12.52
CA GLN A 78 -35.86 9.80 11.89
C GLN A 78 -36.14 9.72 10.38
N GLY A 79 -35.79 8.61 9.73
CA GLY A 79 -35.91 8.43 8.27
C GLY A 79 -34.85 9.19 7.46
N TYR A 80 -33.81 9.72 8.11
CA TYR A 80 -32.72 10.45 7.46
C TYR A 80 -31.40 10.35 8.24
N GLU A 81 -30.31 10.59 7.51
CA GLU A 81 -28.95 10.73 8.00
C GLU A 81 -28.52 12.21 8.02
N ARG A 82 -27.71 12.59 9.00
CA ARG A 82 -27.24 13.99 9.17
C ARG A 82 -25.84 14.17 8.61
N PHE A 83 -25.70 15.07 7.64
CA PHE A 83 -24.44 15.45 7.02
C PHE A 83 -24.06 16.87 7.40
N THR A 84 -22.76 17.11 7.58
CA THR A 84 -22.19 18.45 7.69
C THR A 84 -21.85 18.96 6.29
N LEU A 85 -22.34 20.15 5.94
CA LEU A 85 -22.01 20.84 4.70
C LEU A 85 -20.71 21.64 4.87
N LEU A 86 -19.62 21.11 4.31
CA LEU A 86 -18.29 21.74 4.36
C LEU A 86 -18.15 22.78 3.22
N ARG A 87 -17.94 24.04 3.61
CA ARG A 87 -17.67 25.16 2.69
C ARG A 87 -16.59 26.05 3.29
N LYS A 88 -15.77 26.68 2.45
CA LYS A 88 -14.63 27.51 2.88
C LYS A 88 -14.95 28.56 3.95
N HIS A 89 -16.15 29.15 3.96
CA HIS A 89 -16.53 30.26 4.84
C HIS A 89 -17.38 29.83 6.05
N THR A 90 -17.94 28.63 6.05
CA THR A 90 -18.85 28.14 7.11
C THR A 90 -18.43 26.78 7.67
N ALA A 91 -17.30 26.22 7.23
CA ALA A 91 -16.81 24.95 7.75
C ALA A 91 -16.49 25.08 9.24
N PRO A 92 -16.87 24.09 10.06
CA PRO A 92 -16.50 24.07 11.47
C PRO A 92 -14.98 23.89 11.61
N ALA A 93 -14.44 24.23 12.77
CA ALA A 93 -13.03 24.00 13.07
C ALA A 93 -12.69 22.51 13.12
N THR A 94 -13.63 21.68 13.57
CA THR A 94 -13.49 20.21 13.71
C THR A 94 -14.80 19.52 13.35
N LEU A 95 -14.73 18.22 13.02
CA LEU A 95 -15.91 17.38 12.88
C LEU A 95 -16.14 16.53 14.14
N PRO A 96 -17.39 16.14 14.44
CA PRO A 96 -17.72 15.28 15.59
C PRO A 96 -17.17 13.84 15.49
N GLY A 97 -16.50 13.50 14.39
CA GLY A 97 -15.82 12.23 14.19
C GLY A 97 -14.62 12.39 13.27
N LYS A 98 -13.56 11.63 13.54
CA LYS A 98 -12.25 11.74 12.86
C LYS A 98 -12.16 10.94 11.55
N SER A 99 -13.22 10.23 11.17
CA SER A 99 -13.33 9.59 9.86
C SER A 99 -14.77 9.54 9.42
N GLY A 100 -14.98 9.28 8.14
CA GLY A 100 -16.31 9.07 7.62
C GLY A 100 -16.31 8.97 6.12
N TYR A 101 -17.36 9.49 5.50
CA TYR A 101 -17.48 9.51 4.05
C TYR A 101 -18.10 10.81 3.56
N VAL A 102 -17.89 11.09 2.27
CA VAL A 102 -18.46 12.24 1.59
C VAL A 102 -19.32 11.81 0.42
N LEU A 103 -20.41 12.55 0.18
CA LEU A 103 -21.27 12.31 -0.97
C LEU A 103 -20.81 13.08 -2.20
N LEU A 104 -21.13 12.52 -3.37
CA LEU A 104 -21.21 13.23 -4.63
C LEU A 104 -22.13 14.44 -4.48
N ASP A 105 -21.91 15.49 -5.27
CA ASP A 105 -22.95 16.50 -5.45
C ASP A 105 -24.18 15.86 -6.12
N ARG A 106 -25.35 16.47 -5.95
CA ARG A 106 -26.61 15.86 -6.40
C ARG A 106 -26.64 15.63 -7.90
N LEU A 107 -26.10 16.55 -8.71
CA LEU A 107 -26.09 16.39 -10.17
C LEU A 107 -25.21 15.21 -10.59
N SER A 108 -24.02 15.09 -10.01
CA SER A 108 -23.15 13.93 -10.22
C SER A 108 -23.76 12.63 -9.72
N ALA A 109 -24.49 12.66 -8.60
CA ALA A 109 -25.20 11.51 -8.05
C ALA A 109 -26.32 11.03 -8.98
N VAL A 110 -27.15 11.95 -9.49
CA VAL A 110 -28.16 11.67 -10.52
C VAL A 110 -27.51 11.08 -11.77
N GLY A 111 -26.43 11.68 -12.26
CA GLY A 111 -25.70 11.19 -13.44
C GLY A 111 -25.06 9.81 -13.25
N ARG A 112 -24.83 9.38 -12.01
CA ARG A 112 -24.33 8.04 -11.65
C ARG A 112 -25.43 7.05 -11.29
N GLY A 113 -26.71 7.45 -11.38
CA GLY A 113 -27.83 6.59 -11.01
C GLY A 113 -28.00 6.38 -9.52
N THR A 114 -27.40 7.22 -8.67
CA THR A 114 -27.52 7.17 -7.20
C THR A 114 -28.14 8.46 -6.64
N PRO A 115 -29.32 8.88 -7.11
CA PRO A 115 -29.92 10.13 -6.66
C PRO A 115 -30.25 10.06 -5.17
N TYR A 116 -30.01 11.15 -4.45
CA TYR A 116 -30.40 11.29 -3.04
C TYR A 116 -31.24 12.56 -2.84
N GLN A 117 -32.11 12.52 -1.84
CA GLN A 117 -32.91 13.67 -1.42
C GLN A 117 -32.30 14.29 -0.16
N GLY A 118 -31.92 15.56 -0.26
CA GLY A 118 -31.39 16.34 0.85
C GLY A 118 -32.32 17.49 1.18
N PHE A 119 -32.43 17.84 2.46
CA PHE A 119 -33.20 18.98 2.95
C PHE A 119 -32.50 19.61 4.16
N THR A 120 -32.66 20.93 4.29
CA THR A 120 -32.18 21.70 5.45
C THR A 120 -33.36 22.01 6.36
N ASP A 121 -33.10 22.25 7.65
CA ASP A 121 -34.13 22.74 8.56
C ASP A 121 -34.58 24.16 8.13
N PRO A 122 -35.89 24.44 8.00
CA PRO A 122 -36.39 25.80 7.77
C PRO A 122 -35.94 26.82 8.83
N ALA A 123 -35.59 26.37 10.05
CA ALA A 123 -35.35 27.22 11.22
C ALA A 123 -33.87 27.57 11.53
N GLY A 124 -32.90 27.26 10.66
CA GLY A 124 -31.65 28.07 10.64
C GLY A 124 -30.28 27.43 10.87
N ASP A 125 -30.08 26.12 10.64
CA ASP A 125 -28.71 25.59 10.46
C ASP A 125 -28.44 25.20 9.00
N ILE A 126 -27.80 26.10 8.25
CA ILE A 126 -27.38 25.86 6.86
C ILE A 126 -26.13 24.97 6.75
N SER A 127 -25.52 24.61 7.87
CA SER A 127 -24.35 23.73 7.95
C SER A 127 -24.73 22.26 8.15
N GLU A 128 -25.98 21.96 8.53
CA GLU A 128 -26.53 20.60 8.57
C GLU A 128 -27.43 20.34 7.35
N VAL A 129 -27.24 19.20 6.70
CA VAL A 129 -28.11 18.69 5.65
C VAL A 129 -28.59 17.30 6.04
N ARG A 130 -29.91 17.13 6.04
CA ARG A 130 -30.56 15.84 6.28
C ARG A 130 -30.74 15.14 4.94
N VAL A 131 -30.21 13.95 4.80
CA VAL A 131 -30.31 13.13 3.59
C VAL A 131 -31.21 11.94 3.90
N SER A 132 -32.28 11.74 3.14
CA SER A 132 -33.20 10.61 3.33
C SER A 132 -32.44 9.28 3.37
N ASN A 133 -32.90 8.35 4.21
CA ASN A 133 -32.31 7.02 4.29
C ASN A 133 -32.35 6.32 2.93
N TRP A 134 -31.35 5.46 2.71
CA TRP A 134 -31.23 4.63 1.51
C TRP A 134 -31.49 3.18 1.88
N ASN A 135 -31.50 2.31 0.87
CA ASN A 135 -31.57 0.87 1.12
C ASN A 135 -30.19 0.36 1.54
N GLU A 136 -29.99 0.13 2.84
CA GLU A 136 -28.71 -0.36 3.38
C GLU A 136 -28.28 -1.76 2.88
N LEU A 137 -29.21 -2.50 2.25
CA LEU A 137 -28.91 -3.79 1.60
C LEU A 137 -28.27 -3.62 0.22
N ILE A 138 -28.31 -2.41 -0.36
CA ILE A 138 -27.78 -2.10 -1.69
C ILE A 138 -26.76 -0.95 -1.56
N PRO A 139 -25.53 -1.21 -1.09
CA PRO A 139 -24.52 -0.16 -0.88
C PRO A 139 -24.15 0.62 -2.14
N ALA A 140 -24.39 0.05 -3.32
CA ALA A 140 -24.18 0.73 -4.59
C ALA A 140 -25.13 1.92 -4.80
N ASP A 141 -26.28 1.97 -4.10
CA ASP A 141 -27.26 3.06 -4.20
C ASP A 141 -26.81 4.32 -3.45
N VAL A 142 -25.86 4.19 -2.52
CA VAL A 142 -25.33 5.33 -1.78
C VAL A 142 -24.49 6.18 -2.72
N ALA A 143 -24.79 7.48 -2.78
CA ALA A 143 -24.07 8.47 -3.57
C ALA A 143 -22.66 8.80 -3.04
N VAL A 144 -21.96 7.83 -2.47
CA VAL A 144 -20.64 8.02 -1.86
C VAL A 144 -19.59 8.34 -2.94
N GLN A 145 -18.82 9.41 -2.71
CA GLN A 145 -17.72 9.81 -3.57
C GLN A 145 -16.37 9.30 -3.03
N ALA A 146 -16.17 9.39 -1.72
CA ALA A 146 -14.93 9.02 -1.07
C ALA A 146 -15.14 8.73 0.43
N LEU A 147 -14.21 7.96 0.99
CA LEU A 147 -14.01 7.86 2.44
C LEU A 147 -13.03 8.96 2.87
N TYR A 148 -13.03 9.34 4.14
CA TYR A 148 -12.03 10.25 4.67
C TYR A 148 -11.60 9.90 6.09
N TYR A 149 -10.42 10.38 6.47
CA TYR A 149 -9.94 10.45 7.86
C TYR A 149 -9.26 11.79 8.11
N GLU A 150 -9.25 12.27 9.35
CA GLU A 150 -8.58 13.52 9.75
C GLU A 150 -7.06 13.37 9.82
N SER A 151 -6.36 14.38 9.29
CA SER A 151 -4.90 14.48 9.33
C SER A 151 -4.42 14.53 10.77
N GLY A 152 -3.46 13.67 11.13
CA GLY A 152 -2.94 13.61 12.50
C GLY A 152 -3.72 12.67 13.43
N ALA A 153 -4.70 11.93 12.90
CA ALA A 153 -5.35 10.84 13.61
C ALA A 153 -5.07 9.50 12.90
N PRO A 154 -3.86 8.92 13.06
CA PRO A 154 -3.48 7.73 12.32
C PRO A 154 -4.50 6.62 12.48
N SER A 155 -4.96 6.33 13.71
CA SER A 155 -5.99 5.33 14.07
C SER A 155 -7.21 5.31 13.14
N ASP A 156 -7.59 6.46 12.60
CA ASP A 156 -8.75 6.65 11.76
C ASP A 156 -8.52 6.25 10.30
N LEU A 157 -7.27 6.23 9.84
CA LEU A 157 -6.91 5.66 8.55
C LEU A 157 -7.25 4.17 8.50
N ALA A 158 -6.88 3.39 9.53
CA ALA A 158 -7.25 1.98 9.60
C ALA A 158 -8.76 1.77 9.54
N ARG A 159 -9.54 2.62 10.22
CA ARG A 159 -11.01 2.58 10.14
C ARG A 159 -11.51 2.87 8.72
N ALA A 160 -10.97 3.90 8.07
CA ALA A 160 -11.28 4.20 6.67
C ALA A 160 -10.91 3.03 5.74
N GLN A 161 -9.77 2.36 5.96
CA GLN A 161 -9.37 1.18 5.19
C GLN A 161 -10.28 -0.02 5.41
N ARG A 162 -10.78 -0.26 6.64
CA ARG A 162 -11.79 -1.29 6.91
C ARG A 162 -13.10 -1.00 6.18
N HIS A 163 -13.54 0.25 6.16
CA HIS A 163 -14.72 0.67 5.39
C HIS A 163 -14.50 0.57 3.87
N GLN A 164 -13.29 0.88 3.40
CA GLN A 164 -12.88 0.73 2.02
C GLN A 164 -12.96 -0.74 1.59
N LEU A 165 -12.42 -1.64 2.41
CA LEU A 165 -12.50 -3.08 2.19
C LEU A 165 -13.95 -3.57 2.15
N ALA A 166 -14.75 -3.19 3.15
CA ALA A 166 -16.15 -3.62 3.23
C ALA A 166 -16.92 -3.19 1.98
N TYR A 167 -16.74 -1.94 1.52
CA TYR A 167 -17.42 -1.45 0.33
C TYR A 167 -16.96 -2.19 -0.93
N HIS A 168 -15.67 -2.45 -1.08
CA HIS A 168 -15.15 -3.26 -2.18
C HIS A 168 -15.71 -4.68 -2.17
N GLN A 169 -15.80 -5.32 -1.01
CA GLN A 169 -16.38 -6.66 -0.88
C GLN A 169 -17.87 -6.67 -1.27
N ALA A 170 -18.61 -5.61 -0.93
CA ALA A 170 -20.04 -5.53 -1.23
C ALA A 170 -20.36 -5.08 -2.66
N THR A 171 -19.46 -4.36 -3.34
CA THR A 171 -19.75 -3.69 -4.63
C THR A 171 -18.77 -3.97 -5.75
N GLY A 172 -17.61 -4.57 -5.45
CA GLY A 172 -16.48 -4.69 -6.37
C GLY A 172 -15.74 -3.38 -6.65
N ARG A 173 -16.10 -2.27 -5.98
CA ARG A 173 -15.54 -0.93 -6.23
C ARG A 173 -14.67 -0.46 -5.08
N TRP A 174 -13.50 0.09 -5.40
CA TRP A 174 -12.65 0.78 -4.43
C TRP A 174 -13.07 2.25 -4.31
N LEU A 175 -13.45 2.68 -3.11
CA LEU A 175 -13.61 4.10 -2.80
C LEU A 175 -12.25 4.69 -2.43
N PRO A 176 -11.87 5.86 -2.94
CA PRO A 176 -10.62 6.47 -2.52
C PRO A 176 -10.78 7.02 -1.08
N ILE A 177 -9.72 6.86 -0.28
CA ILE A 177 -9.61 7.43 1.06
C ILE A 177 -8.90 8.78 0.96
N MET A 178 -9.57 9.83 1.40
CA MET A 178 -9.04 11.19 1.46
C MET A 178 -8.47 11.47 2.85
N ARG A 179 -7.35 12.17 2.89
CA ARG A 179 -6.86 12.84 4.09
C ARG A 179 -7.56 14.20 4.21
N LEU A 180 -8.25 14.44 5.31
CA LEU A 180 -8.93 15.70 5.61
C LEU A 180 -8.10 16.59 6.54
N ASN A 181 -7.90 17.85 6.19
CA ASN A 181 -7.37 18.89 7.06
C ASN A 181 -8.17 20.18 6.81
N LEU A 182 -9.15 20.48 7.67
CA LEU A 182 -10.00 21.66 7.52
C LEU A 182 -9.23 22.98 7.64
N ALA A 183 -8.06 22.97 8.31
CA ALA A 183 -7.14 24.10 8.38
C ALA A 183 -6.14 24.15 7.19
N GLY A 184 -6.38 23.36 6.14
CA GLY A 184 -5.50 23.28 4.98
C GLY A 184 -5.32 24.64 4.28
N PRO A 185 -4.07 25.03 3.95
CA PRO A 185 -3.79 26.33 3.35
C PRO A 185 -4.47 26.46 1.97
N HIS A 186 -4.84 27.69 1.61
CA HIS A 186 -5.49 28.02 0.33
C HIS A 186 -6.77 27.21 0.02
N GLY A 187 -7.46 26.70 1.05
CA GLY A 187 -8.68 25.90 0.89
C GLY A 187 -8.44 24.49 0.33
N LYS A 188 -7.21 23.97 0.43
CA LYS A 188 -6.86 22.59 0.09
C LYS A 188 -7.03 21.70 1.32
N VAL A 189 -8.27 21.30 1.57
CA VAL A 189 -8.64 20.54 2.77
C VAL A 189 -8.67 19.03 2.56
N PHE A 190 -8.80 18.56 1.31
CA PHE A 190 -8.70 17.14 0.97
C PHE A 190 -7.39 16.82 0.25
N GLY A 191 -6.66 15.82 0.74
CA GLY A 191 -5.47 15.24 0.11
C GLY A 191 -5.66 13.77 -0.23
N PHE A 192 -4.89 13.27 -1.19
CA PHE A 192 -4.86 11.85 -1.56
C PHE A 192 -3.43 11.32 -1.47
N VAL A 193 -3.26 10.17 -0.80
CA VAL A 193 -1.98 9.48 -0.67
C VAL A 193 -2.17 8.03 -1.11
N GLN A 194 -1.47 7.63 -2.17
CA GLN A 194 -1.61 6.28 -2.74
C GLN A 194 -1.23 5.19 -1.72
N GLN A 195 -0.22 5.43 -0.89
CA GLN A 195 0.27 4.48 0.11
C GLN A 195 -0.72 4.23 1.26
N GLU A 196 -1.70 5.12 1.44
CA GLU A 196 -2.74 5.00 2.47
C GLU A 196 -3.97 4.24 1.97
N GLN A 197 -4.03 3.95 0.68
CA GLN A 197 -5.12 3.15 0.11
C GLN A 197 -4.85 1.67 0.36
N LEU A 198 -5.87 0.89 0.74
CA LEU A 198 -5.72 -0.55 0.96
C LEU A 198 -5.32 -1.29 -0.33
N ASP A 199 -5.88 -0.88 -1.46
CA ASP A 199 -5.60 -1.43 -2.79
C ASP A 199 -4.15 -1.22 -3.26
N ASN A 200 -3.38 -0.35 -2.59
CA ASN A 200 -1.95 -0.19 -2.84
C ASN A 200 -1.16 -1.50 -2.63
N GLY A 201 -1.66 -2.41 -1.80
CA GLY A 201 -1.07 -3.73 -1.63
C GLY A 201 -0.93 -4.52 -2.93
N PHE A 202 -1.88 -4.39 -3.87
CA PHE A 202 -1.77 -5.00 -5.20
C PHE A 202 -0.59 -4.44 -6.00
N ARG A 203 -0.36 -3.12 -5.94
CA ARG A 203 0.78 -2.46 -6.60
C ARG A 203 2.11 -2.84 -5.98
N VAL A 204 2.12 -3.11 -4.67
CA VAL A 204 3.31 -3.62 -3.97
C VAL A 204 3.62 -5.03 -4.44
N ALA A 205 2.64 -5.95 -4.44
CA ALA A 205 2.82 -7.32 -4.92
C ALA A 205 3.29 -7.36 -6.40
N GLU A 206 2.67 -6.58 -7.28
CA GLU A 206 3.08 -6.47 -8.68
C GLU A 206 4.54 -6.01 -8.82
N ARG A 207 4.94 -4.97 -8.08
CA ARG A 207 6.31 -4.46 -8.12
C ARG A 207 7.32 -5.50 -7.60
N LEU A 208 6.96 -6.26 -6.56
CA LEU A 208 7.77 -7.35 -6.05
C LEU A 208 7.98 -8.45 -7.11
N ASN A 209 6.90 -8.87 -7.77
CA ASN A 209 6.96 -9.87 -8.84
C ASN A 209 7.81 -9.39 -10.02
N ARG A 210 7.66 -8.12 -10.42
CA ARG A 210 8.49 -7.53 -11.49
C ARG A 210 9.97 -7.52 -11.12
N ARG A 211 10.34 -7.14 -9.88
CA ARG A 211 11.74 -7.20 -9.43
C ARG A 211 12.25 -8.63 -9.30
N TYR A 212 11.40 -9.59 -8.97
CA TYR A 212 11.78 -11.00 -8.84
C TYR A 212 12.20 -11.61 -10.19
N VAL A 213 11.46 -11.33 -11.26
CA VAL A 213 11.73 -11.88 -12.60
C VAL A 213 12.78 -11.09 -13.41
N ASP A 214 13.15 -9.88 -12.98
CA ASP A 214 14.19 -9.08 -13.61
C ASP A 214 15.57 -9.61 -13.16
N THR A 215 16.29 -10.31 -14.05
CA THR A 215 17.54 -11.04 -13.76
C THR A 215 18.86 -10.48 -14.32
N PRO A 216 18.97 -9.34 -15.04
CA PRO A 216 20.30 -8.89 -15.49
C PRO A 216 21.25 -8.60 -14.30
N PRO A 217 22.57 -8.69 -14.50
CA PRO A 217 23.55 -8.62 -13.41
C PRO A 217 23.73 -7.20 -12.83
N ALA A 218 23.51 -6.17 -13.64
CA ALA A 218 23.73 -4.78 -13.28
C ALA A 218 22.51 -3.90 -13.53
N CYS A 219 22.32 -2.91 -12.67
CA CYS A 219 21.37 -1.82 -12.83
C CYS A 219 21.78 -0.89 -13.99
N ARG A 220 20.85 -0.05 -14.46
CA ARG A 220 21.12 0.90 -15.57
C ARG A 220 22.24 1.89 -15.26
N ASP A 221 22.49 2.16 -13.98
CA ASP A 221 23.54 3.02 -13.47
C ASP A 221 24.86 2.29 -13.20
N GLY A 222 24.99 1.02 -13.61
CA GLY A 222 26.19 0.21 -13.46
C GLY A 222 26.38 -0.43 -12.09
N ARG A 223 25.47 -0.22 -11.12
CA ARG A 223 25.55 -0.88 -9.81
C ARG A 223 25.07 -2.34 -9.86
N ALA A 224 25.45 -3.14 -8.87
CA ALA A 224 25.02 -4.52 -8.74
C ALA A 224 23.49 -4.64 -8.60
N ALA A 225 22.93 -5.77 -9.06
CA ALA A 225 21.49 -5.97 -9.20
C ALA A 225 20.65 -5.66 -7.94
N PHE A 226 21.16 -5.90 -6.72
CA PHE A 226 20.39 -5.65 -5.49
C PHE A 226 19.99 -4.18 -5.29
N TYR A 227 20.60 -3.24 -6.02
CA TYR A 227 20.21 -1.83 -6.02
C TYR A 227 18.93 -1.53 -6.80
N CYS A 228 18.49 -2.39 -7.72
CA CYS A 228 17.32 -2.12 -8.56
C CYS A 228 16.34 -3.29 -8.73
N ARG A 229 16.75 -4.52 -8.43
CA ARG A 229 15.99 -5.74 -8.71
C ARG A 229 16.28 -6.85 -7.71
N GLY A 230 15.49 -7.91 -7.81
CA GLY A 230 15.32 -8.89 -6.75
C GLY A 230 14.55 -8.31 -5.56
N VAL A 231 14.25 -9.20 -4.61
CA VAL A 231 13.50 -8.89 -3.40
C VAL A 231 14.42 -9.10 -2.21
N LEU A 232 14.58 -8.06 -1.39
CA LEU A 232 15.34 -8.11 -0.14
C LEU A 232 14.38 -8.47 0.99
N ILE A 233 14.53 -9.67 1.54
CA ILE A 233 13.62 -10.21 2.55
C ILE A 233 14.37 -10.45 3.86
N ARG A 234 13.89 -9.87 4.96
CA ARG A 234 14.38 -10.14 6.30
C ARG A 234 13.33 -10.93 7.06
N ALA A 235 13.62 -12.21 7.33
CA ALA A 235 12.82 -13.00 8.25
C ALA A 235 13.02 -12.47 9.69
N VAL A 236 11.93 -12.12 10.35
CA VAL A 236 11.91 -11.62 11.73
C VAL A 236 10.52 -11.83 12.30
N GLN A 237 10.45 -12.38 13.52
CA GLN A 237 9.18 -12.65 14.17
C GLN A 237 8.46 -11.34 14.53
N GLY A 238 7.14 -11.30 14.34
CA GLY A 238 6.29 -10.27 14.92
C GLY A 238 6.18 -10.42 16.43
N SER A 239 6.51 -9.37 17.19
CA SER A 239 6.55 -9.41 18.64
C SER A 239 6.15 -8.08 19.26
N THR A 240 5.64 -8.10 20.49
CA THR A 240 5.45 -6.91 21.33
C THR A 240 6.72 -6.55 22.13
N ALA A 241 7.69 -7.46 22.22
CA ALA A 241 8.91 -7.26 23.00
C ALA A 241 9.99 -6.44 22.26
N PHE A 242 9.90 -6.36 20.93
CA PHE A 242 10.81 -5.61 20.09
C PHE A 242 10.13 -5.20 18.79
N ARG A 243 10.64 -4.15 18.15
CA ARG A 243 10.18 -3.69 16.85
C ARG A 243 10.86 -4.47 15.74
N ALA A 244 10.11 -5.06 14.82
CA ALA A 244 10.66 -5.93 13.78
C ALA A 244 11.69 -5.25 12.86
N TRP A 245 11.59 -3.93 12.67
CA TRP A 245 12.55 -3.17 11.87
C TRP A 245 13.84 -2.81 12.62
N ASN A 246 13.94 -3.09 13.92
CA ASN A 246 15.16 -2.84 14.67
C ASN A 246 16.15 -4.01 14.51
N PRO A 247 17.47 -3.74 14.40
CA PRO A 247 18.46 -4.79 14.50
C PRO A 247 18.57 -5.30 15.94
N SER A 248 18.79 -6.61 16.13
CA SER A 248 19.03 -7.17 17.46
C SER A 248 20.38 -6.70 18.02
N ALA A 249 20.58 -6.77 19.34
CA ALA A 249 21.87 -6.44 19.97
C ALA A 249 23.04 -7.21 19.32
N ASN A 250 22.80 -8.48 18.99
CA ASN A 250 23.73 -9.35 18.28
C ASN A 250 24.06 -8.87 16.85
N SER A 251 23.08 -8.30 16.14
CA SER A 251 23.30 -7.73 14.81
C SER A 251 24.06 -6.41 14.89
N VAL A 252 23.78 -5.59 15.91
CA VAL A 252 24.48 -4.34 16.18
C VAL A 252 25.94 -4.59 16.51
N SER A 253 26.24 -5.52 17.43
CA SER A 253 27.63 -5.80 17.87
C SER A 253 28.54 -6.29 16.72
N ARG A 254 27.96 -6.97 15.73
CA ARG A 254 28.68 -7.44 14.54
C ARG A 254 28.53 -6.54 13.31
N ASN A 255 27.77 -5.47 13.42
CA ASN A 255 27.39 -4.63 12.29
C ASN A 255 26.80 -5.43 11.11
N GLY A 256 25.97 -6.45 11.38
CA GLY A 256 25.49 -7.38 10.35
C GLY A 256 24.08 -7.88 10.65
N VAL A 257 23.14 -7.51 9.78
CA VAL A 257 21.76 -8.00 9.77
C VAL A 257 21.58 -8.93 8.58
N SER A 258 21.11 -10.14 8.85
CA SER A 258 20.91 -11.18 7.84
C SER A 258 19.60 -10.97 7.07
N PHE A 259 19.70 -11.09 5.74
CA PHE A 259 18.62 -11.02 4.78
C PHE A 259 18.76 -12.17 3.79
N SER A 260 17.68 -12.51 3.10
CA SER A 260 17.71 -13.30 1.87
C SER A 260 17.50 -12.39 0.66
N TYR A 261 18.25 -12.65 -0.40
CA TYR A 261 18.00 -12.13 -1.74
C TYR A 261 17.15 -13.13 -2.52
N VAL A 262 16.00 -12.70 -3.03
CA VAL A 262 15.09 -13.55 -3.79
C VAL A 262 14.93 -13.00 -5.21
N ARG A 263 15.28 -13.82 -6.20
CA ARG A 263 15.20 -13.53 -7.64
C ARG A 263 15.04 -14.85 -8.38
N ALA A 264 14.47 -14.83 -9.59
CA ALA A 264 14.11 -16.03 -10.33
C ALA A 264 15.28 -16.99 -10.61
N ASP A 265 16.49 -16.44 -10.80
CA ASP A 265 17.74 -17.15 -11.09
C ASP A 265 18.63 -17.37 -9.85
N VAL A 266 18.12 -17.05 -8.66
CA VAL A 266 18.81 -17.31 -7.39
C VAL A 266 18.36 -18.64 -6.78
N GLY A 267 17.15 -19.12 -7.07
CA GLY A 267 16.65 -20.44 -6.62
C GLY A 267 16.40 -20.55 -5.12
N THR A 268 16.02 -19.46 -4.45
CA THR A 268 15.70 -19.48 -3.01
C THR A 268 14.33 -20.12 -2.77
N VAL A 269 14.31 -21.26 -2.11
CA VAL A 269 13.06 -22.01 -1.82
C VAL A 269 12.65 -21.97 -0.35
N ARG A 270 13.52 -21.52 0.56
CA ARG A 270 13.23 -21.40 2.00
C ARG A 270 13.89 -20.15 2.58
N LEU A 271 13.26 -19.55 3.57
CA LEU A 271 13.80 -18.46 4.40
C LEU A 271 14.10 -18.97 5.82
N ALA A 272 14.80 -18.17 6.62
CA ALA A 272 15.09 -18.47 8.03
C ALA A 272 13.86 -18.39 8.96
N GLY A 273 12.71 -17.92 8.46
CA GLY A 273 11.46 -17.81 9.20
C GLY A 273 10.26 -17.70 8.27
N THR A 274 9.06 -17.75 8.83
CA THR A 274 7.79 -17.76 8.09
C THR A 274 7.17 -16.38 7.89
N GLU A 275 7.76 -15.35 8.47
CA GLU A 275 7.29 -13.97 8.41
C GLU A 275 8.43 -12.97 8.57
N GLY A 276 8.14 -11.70 8.27
CA GLY A 276 9.07 -10.62 8.52
C GLY A 276 8.80 -9.39 7.66
N LEU A 277 9.89 -8.77 7.20
CA LEU A 277 9.87 -7.52 6.44
C LEU A 277 10.46 -7.71 5.04
N ILE A 278 9.81 -7.09 4.06
CA ILE A 278 10.34 -6.89 2.72
C ILE A 278 10.75 -5.42 2.60
N PHE A 279 11.94 -5.21 2.04
CA PHE A 279 12.47 -3.89 1.74
C PHE A 279 12.41 -3.63 0.23
N ARG A 280 12.33 -2.36 -0.15
CA ARG A 280 12.60 -1.95 -1.53
C ARG A 280 14.03 -2.27 -1.90
N GLU A 281 14.31 -2.23 -3.19
CA GLU A 281 15.66 -2.29 -3.74
C GLU A 281 16.60 -1.29 -3.02
N ALA A 282 17.88 -1.65 -2.86
CA ALA A 282 18.81 -0.83 -2.07
C ALA A 282 19.08 0.55 -2.69
N GLY A 283 18.75 0.76 -3.97
CA GLY A 283 18.83 2.05 -4.66
C GLY A 283 17.61 2.95 -4.46
N ALA A 284 16.59 2.49 -3.74
CA ALA A 284 15.40 3.29 -3.47
C ALA A 284 15.76 4.56 -2.68
N PRO A 285 15.23 5.74 -3.05
CA PRO A 285 15.52 6.98 -2.35
C PRO A 285 14.86 6.97 -0.98
N VAL A 286 15.68 7.01 0.07
CA VAL A 286 15.28 7.03 1.49
C VAL A 286 16.31 7.80 2.32
N GLN A 287 15.94 8.19 3.54
CA GLN A 287 16.83 8.92 4.44
C GLN A 287 17.99 8.04 4.96
N HIS A 288 17.74 6.75 5.15
CA HIS A 288 18.73 5.78 5.59
C HIS A 288 18.81 4.60 4.61
N PRO A 289 19.72 4.63 3.62
CA PRO A 289 19.88 3.56 2.65
C PRO A 289 20.48 2.30 3.28
N LEU A 290 20.19 1.14 2.69
CA LEU A 290 20.80 -0.12 3.10
C LEU A 290 22.22 -0.23 2.53
N THR A 291 23.18 -0.64 3.37
CA THR A 291 24.55 -0.91 2.95
C THR A 291 24.81 -2.40 2.94
N LEU A 292 24.91 -3.01 1.76
CA LEU A 292 25.32 -4.41 1.62
C LEU A 292 26.81 -4.54 1.96
N ARG A 293 27.14 -5.43 2.89
CA ARG A 293 28.52 -5.71 3.31
C ARG A 293 29.10 -6.91 2.58
N CYS A 294 28.34 -8.00 2.51
CA CYS A 294 28.75 -9.22 1.81
C CYS A 294 27.55 -10.10 1.48
N ALA A 295 27.77 -11.08 0.62
CA ALA A 295 26.79 -12.11 0.27
C ALA A 295 27.40 -13.52 0.36
N TYR A 296 26.52 -14.49 0.62
CA TYR A 296 26.82 -15.91 0.66
C TYR A 296 25.77 -16.70 -0.15
N PRO A 297 26.19 -17.73 -0.90
CA PRO A 297 25.30 -18.49 -1.76
C PRO A 297 24.48 -19.53 -1.00
N ALA A 298 24.69 -19.66 0.31
CA ALA A 298 24.04 -20.58 1.22
C ALA A 298 23.85 -19.91 2.59
N ASN A 299 23.23 -20.63 3.54
CA ASN A 299 23.28 -20.23 4.94
C ASN A 299 24.73 -20.29 5.45
N ALA A 300 25.28 -19.14 5.83
CA ALA A 300 26.66 -19.05 6.30
C ALA A 300 26.79 -19.06 7.82
N GLY A 301 25.67 -19.09 8.55
CA GLY A 301 25.66 -19.02 10.02
C GLY A 301 26.27 -17.71 10.51
N THR A 302 25.99 -16.61 9.82
CA THR A 302 26.69 -15.33 10.04
C THR A 302 26.47 -14.71 11.41
N SER A 303 25.50 -15.24 12.17
CA SER A 303 25.30 -14.92 13.59
C SER A 303 26.45 -15.36 14.50
N SER A 304 27.36 -16.21 14.03
CA SER A 304 28.49 -16.72 14.81
C SER A 304 29.84 -16.30 14.25
N ILE A 305 29.85 -15.49 13.17
CA ILE A 305 31.07 -15.01 12.51
C ILE A 305 31.35 -13.59 12.99
N ALA A 306 32.55 -13.30 13.51
CA ALA A 306 32.94 -11.93 13.85
C ALA A 306 32.76 -10.99 12.64
N GLY A 307 32.00 -9.90 12.82
CA GLY A 307 31.70 -8.96 11.75
C GLY A 307 30.77 -9.48 10.64
N SER A 308 30.25 -10.70 10.72
CA SER A 308 29.35 -11.39 9.77
C SER A 308 29.88 -11.62 8.34
N CYS A 309 30.99 -10.99 7.95
CA CYS A 309 31.65 -11.16 6.65
C CYS A 309 33.02 -11.82 6.81
N ARG A 310 33.23 -12.99 6.18
CA ARG A 310 34.54 -13.64 6.06
C ARG A 310 35.43 -12.90 5.06
N ALA A 311 36.68 -13.33 4.92
CA ALA A 311 37.55 -12.90 3.83
C ALA A 311 36.87 -13.09 2.47
N SER A 312 37.08 -12.15 1.55
CA SER A 312 36.36 -12.16 0.28
C SER A 312 36.80 -13.31 -0.62
N CYS A 313 35.92 -13.76 -1.50
CA CYS A 313 36.26 -14.76 -2.52
C CYS A 313 37.33 -14.19 -3.48
N GLU A 314 37.17 -12.93 -3.88
CA GLU A 314 38.14 -12.22 -4.72
C GLU A 314 39.54 -12.15 -4.11
N SER A 315 39.67 -11.89 -2.80
CA SER A 315 41.00 -11.85 -2.14
C SER A 315 41.68 -13.22 -2.08
N GLN A 316 40.94 -14.29 -2.37
CA GLN A 316 41.43 -15.67 -2.44
C GLN A 316 41.61 -16.15 -3.89
N GLY A 317 41.48 -15.26 -4.87
CA GLY A 317 41.55 -15.60 -6.30
C GLY A 317 40.32 -16.35 -6.82
N ILE A 318 39.23 -16.43 -6.04
CA ILE A 318 37.98 -17.09 -6.42
C ILE A 318 37.11 -16.09 -7.17
N ILE A 319 37.29 -16.04 -8.50
CA ILE A 319 36.56 -15.15 -9.43
C ILE A 319 35.76 -15.91 -10.49
N THR A 320 35.67 -17.24 -10.38
CA THR A 320 34.90 -18.09 -11.31
C THR A 320 34.08 -19.13 -10.56
N VAL A 321 33.00 -19.60 -11.18
CA VAL A 321 32.15 -20.67 -10.63
C VAL A 321 32.98 -21.94 -10.37
N ALA A 322 33.85 -22.31 -11.32
CA ALA A 322 34.70 -23.49 -11.20
C ALA A 322 35.70 -23.39 -10.03
N ALA A 323 36.30 -22.21 -9.81
CA ALA A 323 37.17 -21.99 -8.66
C ALA A 323 36.40 -22.11 -7.33
N TRP A 324 35.21 -21.52 -7.26
CA TRP A 324 34.37 -21.61 -6.07
C TRP A 324 33.91 -23.05 -5.79
N GLN A 325 33.49 -23.80 -6.82
CA GLN A 325 33.07 -25.19 -6.69
C GLN A 325 34.21 -26.09 -6.18
N ARG A 326 35.44 -25.90 -6.67
CA ARG A 326 36.61 -26.63 -6.17
C ARG A 326 36.90 -26.34 -4.70
N ALA A 327 36.75 -25.10 -4.27
CA ALA A 327 37.07 -24.68 -2.89
C ALA A 327 35.94 -24.98 -1.88
N HIS A 328 34.69 -24.83 -2.29
CA HIS A 328 33.53 -24.74 -1.39
C HIS A 328 32.32 -25.58 -1.81
N GLY A 329 32.34 -26.26 -2.95
CA GLY A 329 31.18 -26.98 -3.48
C GLY A 329 30.63 -28.06 -2.55
N SER A 330 31.49 -28.70 -1.75
CA SER A 330 31.10 -29.70 -0.75
C SER A 330 30.58 -29.10 0.56
N SER A 331 30.90 -27.83 0.86
CA SER A 331 30.44 -27.12 2.06
C SER A 331 30.14 -25.64 1.78
N PRO A 332 29.05 -25.34 1.05
CA PRO A 332 28.72 -23.97 0.65
C PRO A 332 28.58 -22.96 1.81
N GLY A 333 28.09 -23.41 2.97
CA GLY A 333 27.91 -22.53 4.15
C GLY A 333 29.24 -22.05 4.77
N GLY A 334 30.33 -22.79 4.55
CA GLY A 334 31.68 -22.42 4.97
C GLY A 334 32.42 -21.54 3.97
N SER A 335 31.77 -21.09 2.89
CA SER A 335 32.43 -20.35 1.81
C SER A 335 32.97 -18.98 2.23
N CYS A 336 33.91 -18.49 1.42
CA CYS A 336 34.32 -17.09 1.36
C CYS A 336 33.12 -16.14 1.12
N ALA A 337 33.31 -14.85 1.42
CA ALA A 337 32.27 -13.84 1.25
C ALA A 337 32.34 -13.18 -0.14
N PHE A 338 31.21 -13.00 -0.81
CA PHE A 338 31.14 -12.21 -2.04
C PHE A 338 30.96 -10.73 -1.71
N THR A 339 31.71 -9.85 -2.38
CA THR A 339 31.63 -8.39 -2.19
C THR A 339 30.42 -7.81 -2.95
N PRO A 340 29.97 -6.57 -2.65
CA PRO A 340 28.83 -5.96 -3.32
C PRO A 340 29.14 -5.44 -4.75
N SER A 341 30.30 -5.79 -5.35
CA SER A 341 30.59 -5.44 -6.75
C SER A 341 29.66 -6.19 -7.70
N VAL A 342 29.51 -5.70 -8.92
CA VAL A 342 28.65 -6.33 -9.94
C VAL A 342 29.11 -7.78 -10.18
N GLU A 343 30.41 -7.96 -10.36
CA GLU A 343 31.03 -9.23 -10.73
C GLU A 343 30.93 -10.25 -9.61
N GLN A 344 31.27 -9.87 -8.37
CA GLN A 344 31.24 -10.78 -7.23
C GLN A 344 29.81 -11.08 -6.78
N PHE A 345 28.91 -10.08 -6.82
CA PHE A 345 27.51 -10.31 -6.50
C PHE A 345 26.81 -11.19 -7.55
N GLN A 346 27.15 -11.05 -8.83
CA GLN A 346 26.64 -11.96 -9.86
C GLN A 346 27.25 -13.36 -9.70
N LEU A 347 28.55 -13.48 -9.41
CA LEU A 347 29.18 -14.77 -9.16
C LEU A 347 28.55 -15.51 -7.97
N ASN A 348 28.15 -14.79 -6.91
CA ASN A 348 27.37 -15.34 -5.79
C ASN A 348 26.04 -16.00 -6.23
N ILE A 349 25.42 -15.47 -7.28
CA ILE A 349 24.19 -16.03 -7.86
C ILE A 349 24.55 -17.24 -8.74
N ASP A 350 25.55 -17.10 -9.60
CA ASP A 350 25.95 -18.13 -10.56
C ASP A 350 26.41 -19.42 -9.88
N VAL A 351 27.15 -19.34 -8.77
CA VAL A 351 27.63 -20.54 -8.03
C VAL A 351 26.50 -21.39 -7.47
N ARG A 352 25.32 -20.81 -7.24
CA ARG A 352 24.16 -21.55 -6.78
C ARG A 352 23.59 -22.44 -7.88
N ALA A 353 23.66 -22.01 -9.15
CA ALA A 353 23.01 -22.67 -10.28
C ALA A 353 21.53 -23.04 -10.00
N ASN A 354 20.81 -22.17 -9.28
CA ASN A 354 19.45 -22.41 -8.76
C ASN A 354 19.31 -23.59 -7.80
N LYS A 355 20.40 -24.01 -7.14
CA LYS A 355 20.42 -25.09 -6.15
C LYS A 355 20.61 -24.52 -4.74
N GLY A 356 20.12 -25.29 -3.76
CA GLY A 356 20.26 -24.96 -2.33
C GLY A 356 19.06 -24.22 -1.75
N ALA A 357 18.74 -24.52 -0.49
CA ALA A 357 17.51 -24.05 0.13
C ALA A 357 17.53 -22.54 0.45
N TRP A 358 18.65 -22.04 0.98
CA TRP A 358 18.80 -20.70 1.57
C TRP A 358 19.90 -19.92 0.83
N ASN A 359 19.86 -18.59 0.91
CA ASN A 359 21.03 -17.72 0.77
C ASN A 359 21.02 -16.69 1.89
N GLU A 360 22.14 -15.99 2.00
CA GLU A 360 22.32 -14.99 3.03
C GLU A 360 23.09 -13.78 2.47
N ILE A 361 22.49 -12.61 2.55
CA ILE A 361 23.16 -11.33 2.33
C ILE A 361 23.20 -10.56 3.64
N ILE A 362 24.31 -9.86 3.88
CA ILE A 362 24.54 -9.14 5.14
C ILE A 362 24.46 -7.65 4.89
N ILE A 363 23.43 -7.04 5.46
CA ILE A 363 23.26 -5.59 5.48
C ILE A 363 23.90 -5.04 6.76
N ALA A 364 24.58 -3.91 6.66
CA ALA A 364 25.11 -3.21 7.82
C ALA A 364 24.00 -2.92 8.84
N ALA A 365 24.33 -2.96 10.13
CA ALA A 365 23.38 -2.59 11.15
C ALA A 365 23.08 -1.08 11.06
N TRP A 366 21.85 -0.72 11.44
CA TRP A 366 21.37 0.66 11.43
C TRP A 366 20.92 1.10 12.83
N PRO A 367 20.77 2.41 13.08
CA PRO A 367 20.25 2.92 14.35
C PRO A 367 18.90 2.31 14.73
N GLN A 368 18.64 2.20 16.04
CA GLN A 368 17.34 1.76 16.53
C GLN A 368 16.25 2.79 16.15
N ASN A 369 15.03 2.31 15.91
CA ASN A 369 13.81 3.12 15.82
C ASN A 369 13.71 4.09 14.63
N ILE A 370 14.45 3.83 13.55
CA ILE A 370 14.42 4.66 12.34
C ILE A 370 13.52 4.10 11.21
N GLY A 371 12.52 3.27 11.52
CA GLY A 371 11.71 2.56 10.51
C GLY A 371 11.07 3.45 9.43
N GLN A 372 10.81 4.73 9.71
CA GLN A 372 10.31 5.70 8.72
C GLN A 372 11.36 6.23 7.76
N GLN A 373 12.64 6.11 8.13
CA GLN A 373 13.80 6.55 7.35
C GLN A 373 14.28 5.45 6.39
N MET A 374 13.80 4.22 6.58
CA MET A 374 14.19 3.04 5.82
C MET A 374 13.24 2.75 4.66
N ALA A 375 13.71 1.95 3.71
CA ALA A 375 12.94 1.54 2.55
C ALA A 375 12.03 0.32 2.82
N LEU A 376 11.30 0.31 3.93
CA LEU A 376 10.33 -0.75 4.21
C LEU A 376 9.19 -0.72 3.20
N GLU A 377 8.83 -1.88 2.67
CA GLU A 377 7.87 -2.00 1.57
C GLU A 377 6.64 -2.82 1.93
N ALA A 378 6.82 -3.92 2.67
CA ALA A 378 5.75 -4.78 3.14
C ALA A 378 6.16 -5.55 4.40
N ALA A 379 5.17 -5.93 5.21
CA ALA A 379 5.29 -7.12 6.04
C ALA A 379 4.97 -8.34 5.17
N PHE A 380 5.55 -9.50 5.47
CA PHE A 380 5.26 -10.72 4.71
C PHE A 380 5.02 -11.92 5.59
N TYR A 381 4.33 -12.91 5.03
CA TYR A 381 4.32 -14.28 5.52
C TYR A 381 4.48 -15.27 4.36
N ILE A 382 4.99 -16.46 4.65
CA ILE A 382 5.13 -17.54 3.66
C ILE A 382 3.77 -18.24 3.47
N SER A 383 3.37 -18.44 2.21
CA SER A 383 2.16 -19.17 1.83
C SER A 383 2.12 -20.56 2.47
N GLY A 384 0.96 -20.96 3.01
CA GLY A 384 0.79 -22.25 3.68
C GLY A 384 1.49 -22.37 5.04
N SER A 385 2.04 -21.29 5.60
CA SER A 385 2.66 -21.28 6.93
C SER A 385 1.78 -20.60 8.00
N GLY A 386 2.18 -20.71 9.28
CA GLY A 386 1.55 -20.00 10.40
C GLY A 386 1.96 -18.52 10.55
N GLY A 387 2.74 -17.97 9.62
CA GLY A 387 3.37 -16.64 9.76
C GLY A 387 2.43 -15.44 9.67
N LEU A 388 1.17 -15.62 9.22
CA LEU A 388 0.22 -14.51 8.99
C LEU A 388 0.00 -13.65 10.25
N ASN A 389 -0.15 -14.28 11.42
CA ASN A 389 -0.34 -13.54 12.67
C ASN A 389 0.89 -12.70 13.03
N GLY A 390 2.10 -13.23 12.81
CA GLY A 390 3.34 -12.48 12.99
C GLY A 390 3.43 -11.28 12.03
N ALA A 391 3.12 -11.48 10.75
CA ALA A 391 3.09 -10.39 9.76
C ALA A 391 2.08 -9.28 10.10
N ARG A 392 0.89 -9.68 10.57
CA ARG A 392 -0.15 -8.75 11.06
C ARG A 392 0.30 -7.96 12.29
N LEU A 393 1.03 -8.60 13.22
CA LEU A 393 1.61 -7.90 14.37
C LEU A 393 2.66 -6.87 13.92
N ILE A 394 3.51 -7.21 12.94
CA ILE A 394 4.49 -6.27 12.36
C ILE A 394 3.78 -5.07 11.72
N GLN A 395 2.77 -5.31 10.90
CA GLN A 395 1.96 -4.25 10.27
C GLN A 395 1.38 -3.31 11.32
N ARG A 396 0.71 -3.87 12.34
CA ARG A 396 0.06 -3.10 13.40
C ARG A 396 1.07 -2.29 14.22
N ASP A 397 2.17 -2.90 14.65
CA ASP A 397 3.21 -2.20 15.41
C ASP A 397 3.82 -1.06 14.58
N TYR A 398 4.18 -1.30 13.31
CA TYR A 398 4.71 -0.26 12.43
C TYR A 398 3.75 0.92 12.31
N TYR A 399 2.46 0.63 12.13
CA TYR A 399 1.43 1.65 12.06
C TYR A 399 1.29 2.44 13.37
N LEU A 400 1.23 1.78 14.53
CA LEU A 400 1.14 2.46 15.82
C LEU A 400 2.35 3.37 16.10
N GLN A 401 3.54 2.99 15.62
CA GLN A 401 4.76 3.77 15.83
C GLN A 401 4.96 4.90 14.80
N THR A 402 4.32 4.81 13.63
CA THR A 402 4.67 5.71 12.50
C THR A 402 3.49 6.42 11.85
N GLY A 403 2.28 5.94 12.09
CA GLY A 403 1.07 6.34 11.36
C GLY A 403 1.06 5.94 9.88
N LYS A 404 2.02 5.12 9.43
CA LYS A 404 2.09 4.59 8.06
C LYS A 404 1.73 3.11 8.05
N VAL A 405 1.09 2.65 6.98
CA VAL A 405 0.69 1.25 6.83
C VAL A 405 1.69 0.53 5.92
N LEU A 406 2.23 -0.59 6.39
CA LEU A 406 2.89 -1.58 5.53
C LEU A 406 1.87 -2.64 5.15
N PRO A 407 1.62 -2.92 3.86
CA PRO A 407 0.75 -4.02 3.48
C PRO A 407 1.38 -5.36 3.92
N VAL A 408 0.54 -6.29 4.32
CA VAL A 408 0.89 -7.71 4.49
C VAL A 408 0.80 -8.38 3.11
N VAL A 409 1.89 -8.98 2.67
CA VAL A 409 1.98 -9.69 1.38
C VAL A 409 2.24 -11.17 1.65
N ARG A 410 1.49 -12.04 0.99
CA ARG A 410 1.74 -13.48 0.97
C ARG A 410 2.87 -13.79 -0.01
N VAL A 411 3.88 -14.52 0.44
CA VAL A 411 5.04 -14.92 -0.37
C VAL A 411 5.01 -16.42 -0.62
N ASP A 412 5.03 -16.83 -1.88
CA ASP A 412 5.18 -18.20 -2.32
C ASP A 412 6.50 -18.36 -3.11
N LEU A 413 7.50 -18.93 -2.46
CA LEU A 413 8.82 -19.19 -3.08
C LEU A 413 8.81 -20.38 -4.03
N SER A 414 7.72 -21.16 -4.08
CA SER A 414 7.54 -22.29 -4.98
C SER A 414 6.77 -21.95 -6.26
N ALA A 415 6.33 -20.69 -6.39
CA ALA A 415 5.52 -20.23 -7.51
C ALA A 415 6.25 -20.37 -8.86
N ILE A 416 5.77 -21.29 -9.70
CA ILE A 416 6.35 -21.58 -11.02
C ILE A 416 5.98 -20.56 -12.10
N ASN A 417 4.98 -19.71 -11.84
CA ASN A 417 4.51 -18.67 -12.76
C ASN A 417 5.30 -17.35 -12.66
N GLY A 418 6.35 -17.32 -11.82
CA GLY A 418 7.15 -16.11 -11.58
C GLY A 418 6.49 -15.06 -10.68
N LEU A 419 5.32 -15.35 -10.12
CA LEU A 419 4.57 -14.45 -9.25
C LEU A 419 4.68 -14.91 -7.79
N ILE A 420 5.81 -14.60 -7.15
CA ILE A 420 6.09 -15.02 -5.77
C ILE A 420 5.32 -14.23 -4.72
N ALA A 421 4.76 -13.07 -5.06
CA ALA A 421 4.10 -12.17 -4.13
C ALA A 421 2.62 -11.99 -4.53
N ALA A 422 1.73 -12.17 -3.57
CA ALA A 422 0.30 -11.93 -3.71
C ALA A 422 -0.20 -11.05 -2.56
N PHE A 423 -1.15 -10.17 -2.86
CA PHE A 423 -1.83 -9.37 -1.87
C PHE A 423 -3.27 -9.84 -1.71
N ASP A 424 -3.68 -10.06 -0.48
CA ASP A 424 -5.07 -10.31 -0.11
C ASP A 424 -5.51 -9.25 0.91
N PRO A 425 -6.55 -8.45 0.62
CA PRO A 425 -7.08 -7.51 1.59
C PRO A 425 -7.55 -8.17 2.91
N GLN A 426 -7.91 -9.46 2.90
CA GLN A 426 -8.28 -10.19 4.11
C GLN A 426 -7.09 -10.55 5.00
N ASP A 427 -5.87 -10.56 4.46
CA ASP A 427 -4.65 -10.82 5.24
C ASP A 427 -4.26 -9.63 6.12
N GLN A 428 -4.85 -8.45 5.90
CA GLN A 428 -4.51 -7.24 6.64
C GLN A 428 -5.16 -7.27 8.04
N ASN A 429 -4.50 -6.65 9.02
CA ASN A 429 -5.03 -6.45 10.37
C ASN A 429 -4.89 -4.98 10.76
N LEU A 430 -5.80 -4.18 10.21
CA LEU A 430 -5.85 -2.73 10.32
C LEU A 430 -6.77 -2.31 11.45
#